data_AF-A0A1G3U9A6-F1
#
_entry.id   AF-A0A1G3U9A6-F1
#
_cell.length_a   1.000
_cell.length_b   1.000
_cell.length_c   1.000
_cell.angle_alpha   90.00
_cell.angle_beta   90.00
_cell.angle_gamma   90.00
#
_symmetry.space_group_name_H-M   'P 1'
#
loop_
_entity.id
_entity.type
_entity.pdbx_description
1 polymer ?
#
loop_
_entity_poly.entity_id
_entity_poly.type
_entity_poly.pdbx_seq_one_letter_code
_entity_poly.pdbx_strand_id
1 'polypeptide(L)'
;NDAGFRKQSGTVLKNPRTGEIKLIPPQNPQDIIDLMANLSEYINDASLDDFDSLVKMAIIHYQFEATHPFYDGNGRTGRIINILYLVLEGLLDAPILYLSRYIIKNKADYYRLLNDVSFNDGLHDWILFMLKGIEEISKETIQTIKNIEALMEKTKNTILENKPKIYSKDLLEALFYHPYTKRAFIEEQLNVSRPTATNYLKELENIGILSGQKIGKDIFYVHTELFDLFKDM
;
A
#
# COMPACT_ATOMS: atom_id res chain seq x y z
N ASN A 1 10.72 -13.15 -15.29
CA ASN A 1 11.63 -13.64 -14.24
C ASN A 1 11.22 -15.07 -14.01
N ASP A 2 12.08 -16.01 -14.36
CA ASP A 2 11.74 -17.44 -14.48
C ASP A 2 12.39 -18.25 -13.35
N ALA A 3 12.84 -17.58 -12.28
CA ALA A 3 13.58 -18.20 -11.18
C ALA A 3 12.76 -19.20 -10.34
N GLY A 4 11.42 -19.10 -10.38
CA GLY A 4 10.51 -20.01 -9.68
C GLY A 4 10.67 -20.01 -8.15
N PHE A 5 10.20 -21.08 -7.50
CA PHE A 5 10.44 -21.31 -6.07
C PHE A 5 11.91 -21.66 -5.80
N ARG A 6 12.40 -21.24 -4.64
CA ARG A 6 13.79 -21.50 -4.25
C ARG A 6 14.05 -22.99 -4.08
N LYS A 7 15.25 -23.42 -4.47
CA LYS A 7 15.73 -24.80 -4.27
C LYS A 7 16.88 -24.90 -3.27
N GLN A 8 17.37 -23.76 -2.78
CA GLN A 8 18.52 -23.70 -1.89
C GLN A 8 18.14 -24.09 -0.46
N SER A 9 18.91 -25.01 0.11
CA SER A 9 18.92 -25.33 1.54
C SER A 9 19.83 -24.38 2.32
N GLY A 10 19.66 -24.31 3.65
CA GLY A 10 20.38 -23.41 4.54
C GLY A 10 19.77 -22.00 4.65
N THR A 11 18.55 -21.79 4.12
CA THR A 11 17.84 -20.52 4.27
C THR A 11 17.45 -20.35 5.73
N VAL A 12 17.96 -19.29 6.37
CA VAL A 12 17.59 -18.93 7.74
C VAL A 12 17.38 -17.42 7.78
N LEU A 13 16.23 -16.98 8.28
CA LEU A 13 16.01 -15.57 8.53
C LEU A 13 16.66 -15.23 9.86
N LYS A 14 17.67 -14.37 9.82
CA LYS A 14 18.40 -13.92 11.01
C LYS A 14 18.26 -12.42 11.18
N ASN A 15 18.30 -11.97 12.41
CA ASN A 15 18.55 -10.57 12.71
C ASN A 15 19.99 -10.23 12.27
N PRO A 16 20.20 -9.29 11.33
CA PRO A 16 21.54 -8.99 10.83
C PRO A 16 22.45 -8.34 11.88
N ARG A 17 21.89 -7.78 12.97
CA ARG A 17 22.66 -7.15 14.05
C ARG A 17 23.02 -8.12 15.17
N THR A 18 22.08 -8.98 15.58
CA THR A 18 22.26 -9.86 16.75
C THR A 18 22.64 -11.29 16.36
N GLY A 19 22.47 -11.68 15.09
CA GLY A 19 22.66 -13.06 14.62
C GLY A 19 21.56 -14.02 15.05
N GLU A 20 20.60 -13.55 15.84
CA GLU A 20 19.44 -14.31 16.33
C GLU A 20 18.64 -14.89 15.17
N ILE A 21 18.33 -16.18 15.25
CA ILE A 21 17.49 -16.87 14.27
C ILE A 21 16.03 -16.48 14.52
N LYS A 22 15.43 -15.82 13.53
CA LYS A 22 14.02 -15.41 13.55
C LYS A 22 13.09 -16.46 12.98
N LEU A 23 13.54 -17.23 12.00
CA LEU A 23 12.74 -18.27 11.37
C LEU A 23 13.66 -19.22 10.61
N ILE A 24 13.33 -20.51 10.63
CA ILE A 24 13.94 -21.52 9.76
C ILE A 24 12.84 -22.03 8.82
N PRO A 25 12.76 -21.50 7.58
CA PRO A 25 11.81 -22.00 6.59
C PRO A 25 12.03 -23.47 6.21
N PRO A 26 11.13 -24.09 5.44
CA PRO A 26 11.35 -25.42 4.85
C PRO A 26 12.65 -25.46 4.05
N GLN A 27 13.44 -26.51 4.24
CA GLN A 27 14.76 -26.66 3.63
C GLN A 27 14.73 -27.54 2.38
N ASN A 28 13.73 -28.42 2.27
CA ASN A 28 13.52 -29.27 1.13
C ASN A 28 12.68 -28.54 0.06
N PRO A 29 13.12 -28.47 -1.20
CA PRO A 29 12.36 -27.83 -2.27
C PRO A 29 10.96 -28.43 -2.49
N GLN A 30 10.79 -29.74 -2.25
CA GLN A 30 9.49 -30.38 -2.41
C GLN A 30 8.48 -29.87 -1.38
N ASP A 31 8.88 -29.73 -0.12
CA ASP A 31 8.03 -29.17 0.94
C ASP A 31 7.53 -27.76 0.57
N ILE A 32 8.37 -26.93 -0.06
CA ILE A 32 7.98 -25.59 -0.50
C ILE A 32 6.88 -25.67 -1.57
N ILE A 33 7.02 -26.58 -2.53
CA ILE A 33 6.01 -26.78 -3.59
C ILE A 33 4.69 -27.22 -2.95
N ASP A 34 4.74 -28.20 -2.06
CA ASP A 34 3.56 -28.79 -1.43
C ASP A 34 2.85 -27.76 -0.52
N LEU A 35 3.61 -27.00 0.27
CA LEU A 35 3.07 -25.93 1.13
C LEU A 35 2.47 -24.78 0.31
N MET A 36 3.08 -24.41 -0.81
CA MET A 36 2.52 -23.38 -1.69
C MET A 36 1.27 -23.86 -2.43
N ALA A 37 1.22 -25.13 -2.82
CA ALA A 37 0.02 -25.74 -3.40
C ALA A 37 -1.12 -25.76 -2.36
N ASN A 38 -0.84 -26.21 -1.14
CA ASN A 38 -1.79 -26.18 -0.03
C ASN A 38 -2.26 -24.75 0.30
N LEU A 39 -1.36 -23.77 0.34
CA LEU A 39 -1.72 -22.38 0.58
C LEU A 39 -2.63 -21.84 -0.54
N SER A 40 -2.34 -22.19 -1.80
CA SER A 40 -3.19 -21.81 -2.93
C SER A 40 -4.58 -22.42 -2.82
N GLU A 41 -4.69 -23.69 -2.43
CA GLU A 41 -5.99 -24.34 -2.19
C GLU A 41 -6.73 -23.64 -1.04
N TYR A 42 -6.04 -23.41 0.08
CA TYR A 42 -6.61 -22.73 1.26
C TYR A 42 -7.16 -21.34 0.95
N ILE A 43 -6.46 -20.56 0.11
CA ILE A 43 -6.92 -19.22 -0.32
C ILE A 43 -8.20 -19.30 -1.17
N ASN A 44 -8.37 -20.35 -1.99
CA ASN A 44 -9.43 -20.42 -2.99
C ASN A 44 -10.62 -21.30 -2.58
N ASP A 45 -10.48 -22.11 -1.53
CA ASP A 45 -11.55 -22.97 -1.04
C ASP A 45 -12.10 -22.45 0.29
N ALA A 46 -13.27 -21.82 0.21
CA ALA A 46 -14.02 -21.31 1.36
C ALA A 46 -14.74 -22.41 2.15
N SER A 47 -14.73 -23.68 1.70
CA SER A 47 -15.40 -24.79 2.38
C SER A 47 -14.53 -25.53 3.40
N LEU A 48 -13.22 -25.24 3.44
CA LEU A 48 -12.26 -25.90 4.32
C LEU A 48 -12.44 -25.55 5.80
N ASP A 49 -12.98 -24.37 6.09
CA ASP A 49 -13.16 -23.82 7.43
C ASP A 49 -14.27 -22.76 7.44
N ASP A 50 -14.72 -22.36 8.63
CA ASP A 50 -15.75 -21.32 8.84
C ASP A 50 -15.17 -20.03 9.43
N PHE A 51 -13.86 -19.79 9.27
CA PHE A 51 -13.23 -18.59 9.81
C PHE A 51 -13.62 -17.34 9.04
N ASP A 52 -13.71 -16.23 9.76
CA ASP A 52 -13.83 -14.89 9.16
C ASP A 52 -12.64 -14.61 8.24
N SER A 53 -12.89 -13.97 7.09
CA SER A 53 -11.87 -13.72 6.07
C SER A 53 -10.68 -12.90 6.63
N LEU A 54 -10.85 -12.04 7.64
CA LEU A 54 -9.71 -11.34 8.25
C LEU A 54 -8.82 -12.27 9.07
N VAL A 55 -9.40 -13.28 9.72
CA VAL A 55 -8.65 -14.33 10.42
C VAL A 55 -7.91 -15.20 9.41
N LYS A 56 -8.61 -15.62 8.34
CA LYS A 56 -8.02 -16.39 7.24
C LYS A 56 -6.86 -15.65 6.58
N MET A 57 -6.99 -14.34 6.36
CA MET A 57 -5.92 -13.48 5.85
C MET A 57 -4.68 -13.51 6.75
N ALA A 58 -4.84 -13.43 8.07
CA ALA A 58 -3.72 -13.50 9.00
C ALA A 58 -2.99 -14.86 8.93
N ILE A 59 -3.75 -15.95 8.80
CA ILE A 59 -3.20 -17.32 8.63
C ILE A 59 -2.46 -17.44 7.29
N ILE A 60 -3.05 -16.96 6.20
CA ILE A 60 -2.44 -16.92 4.85
C ILE A 60 -1.10 -16.18 4.92
N HIS A 61 -1.06 -15.02 5.58
CA HIS A 61 0.15 -14.23 5.71
C HIS A 61 1.24 -14.99 6.46
N TYR A 62 0.90 -15.58 7.60
CA TYR A 62 1.84 -16.41 8.37
C TYR A 62 2.39 -17.55 7.51
N GLN A 63 1.52 -18.34 6.89
CA GLN A 63 1.90 -19.53 6.12
C GLN A 63 2.85 -19.17 4.97
N PHE A 64 2.58 -18.07 4.26
CA PHE A 64 3.44 -17.58 3.18
C PHE A 64 4.83 -17.17 3.70
N GLU A 65 4.89 -16.39 4.79
CA GLU A 65 6.15 -15.92 5.37
C GLU A 65 6.96 -17.07 5.98
N ALA A 66 6.29 -18.04 6.61
CA ALA A 66 6.86 -19.25 7.18
C ALA A 66 7.47 -20.16 6.09
N THR A 67 6.77 -20.33 4.98
CA THR A 67 7.23 -21.12 3.82
C THR A 67 8.43 -20.45 3.14
N HIS A 68 8.40 -19.11 3.05
CA HIS A 68 9.44 -18.29 2.46
C HIS A 68 9.88 -18.80 1.05
N PRO A 69 8.95 -18.86 0.07
CA PRO A 69 9.12 -19.68 -1.13
C PRO A 69 10.12 -19.14 -2.16
N PHE A 70 10.50 -17.85 -2.11
CA PHE A 70 11.35 -17.21 -3.11
C PHE A 70 12.76 -16.88 -2.58
N TYR A 71 13.71 -16.62 -3.49
CA TYR A 71 15.08 -16.19 -3.14
C TYR A 71 15.14 -14.77 -2.56
N ASP A 72 14.25 -13.88 -3.01
CA ASP A 72 14.04 -12.54 -2.50
C ASP A 72 12.58 -12.14 -2.74
N GLY A 73 12.12 -11.12 -2.02
CA GLY A 73 10.81 -10.53 -2.25
C GLY A 73 9.69 -11.11 -1.41
N ASN A 74 9.93 -12.18 -0.63
CA ASN A 74 8.90 -12.85 0.19
C ASN A 74 8.07 -11.85 1.00
N GLY A 75 8.70 -11.04 1.86
CA GLY A 75 7.98 -10.03 2.64
C GLY A 75 7.09 -9.07 1.81
N ARG A 76 7.54 -8.68 0.62
CA ARG A 76 6.77 -7.80 -0.28
C ARG A 76 5.59 -8.54 -0.88
N THR A 77 5.83 -9.75 -1.38
CA THR A 77 4.81 -10.61 -1.97
C THR A 77 3.74 -11.01 -0.94
N GLY A 78 4.13 -11.41 0.27
CA GLY A 78 3.21 -11.78 1.34
C GLY A 78 2.26 -10.64 1.70
N ARG A 79 2.77 -9.40 1.77
CA ARG A 79 1.91 -8.22 2.02
C ARG A 79 0.98 -7.89 0.86
N ILE A 80 1.41 -8.13 -0.39
CA ILE A 80 0.54 -7.97 -1.56
C ILE A 80 -0.57 -9.02 -1.54
N ILE A 81 -0.26 -10.28 -1.22
CA ILE A 81 -1.24 -11.37 -1.11
C ILE A 81 -2.36 -11.01 -0.13
N ASN A 82 -2.03 -10.44 1.03
CA ASN A 82 -3.04 -10.02 2.00
C ASN A 82 -4.07 -9.06 1.39
N ILE A 83 -3.60 -8.01 0.70
CA ILE A 83 -4.49 -7.01 0.11
C ILE A 83 -5.31 -7.61 -1.03
N LEU A 84 -4.68 -8.43 -1.88
CA LEU A 84 -5.39 -9.12 -2.98
C LEU A 84 -6.45 -10.09 -2.46
N TYR A 85 -6.18 -10.79 -1.36
CA TYR A 85 -7.14 -11.66 -0.72
C TYR A 85 -8.34 -10.87 -0.16
N LEU A 86 -8.11 -9.74 0.50
CA LEU A 86 -9.21 -8.88 0.96
C LEU A 86 -10.07 -8.34 -0.20
N VAL A 87 -9.46 -8.06 -1.36
CA VAL A 87 -10.19 -7.68 -2.57
C VAL A 87 -10.98 -8.87 -3.14
N LEU A 88 -10.39 -10.05 -3.18
CA LEU A 88 -11.04 -11.29 -3.63
C LEU A 88 -12.29 -11.61 -2.81
N GLU A 89 -12.22 -11.42 -1.50
CA GLU A 89 -13.30 -11.65 -0.54
C GLU A 89 -14.34 -10.51 -0.51
N GLY A 90 -14.17 -9.46 -1.31
CA GLY A 90 -15.09 -8.31 -1.36
C GLY A 90 -15.08 -7.42 -0.11
N LEU A 91 -14.05 -7.55 0.73
CA LEU A 91 -13.85 -6.66 1.89
C LEU A 91 -13.20 -5.33 1.50
N LEU A 92 -12.59 -5.25 0.32
CA LEU A 92 -12.05 -4.03 -0.27
C LEU A 92 -12.43 -3.95 -1.75
N ASP A 93 -13.04 -2.84 -2.17
CA ASP A 93 -13.31 -2.57 -3.61
C ASP A 93 -12.03 -2.23 -4.39
N ALA A 94 -11.00 -1.73 -3.70
CA ALA A 94 -9.73 -1.32 -4.26
C ALA A 94 -8.59 -1.57 -3.25
N PRO A 95 -7.34 -1.81 -3.73
CA PRO A 95 -6.20 -2.15 -2.87
C PRO A 95 -5.60 -0.92 -2.17
N ILE A 96 -6.40 -0.18 -1.40
CA ILE A 96 -6.02 1.10 -0.78
C ILE A 96 -5.59 0.99 0.68
N LEU A 97 -5.74 -0.18 1.31
CA LEU A 97 -5.38 -0.39 2.71
C LEU A 97 -3.85 -0.53 2.88
N TYR A 98 -3.21 0.42 3.56
CA TYR A 98 -1.76 0.46 3.74
C TYR A 98 -1.26 -0.33 4.96
N LEU A 99 -1.65 -1.61 5.08
CA LEU A 99 -1.34 -2.47 6.25
C LEU A 99 0.17 -2.56 6.57
N SER A 100 1.02 -2.42 5.55
CA SER A 100 2.48 -2.40 5.71
C SER A 100 2.96 -1.35 6.70
N ARG A 101 2.27 -0.20 6.82
CA ARG A 101 2.63 0.87 7.76
C ARG A 101 2.62 0.38 9.21
N TYR A 102 1.56 -0.31 9.60
CA TYR A 102 1.44 -0.88 10.94
C TYR A 102 2.54 -1.92 11.20
N ILE A 103 2.79 -2.81 10.24
CA ILE A 103 3.84 -3.83 10.34
C ILE A 103 5.22 -3.19 10.50
N ILE A 104 5.52 -2.13 9.75
CA ILE A 104 6.82 -1.42 9.82
C ILE A 104 6.96 -0.71 11.17
N LYS A 105 5.91 -0.04 11.64
CA LYS A 105 5.88 0.65 12.94
C LYS A 105 6.09 -0.34 14.09
N ASN A 106 5.51 -1.53 13.99
CA ASN A 106 5.56 -2.58 15.01
C ASN A 106 6.47 -3.76 14.60
N LYS A 107 7.57 -3.46 13.89
CA LYS A 107 8.43 -4.49 13.26
C LYS A 107 9.01 -5.49 14.25
N ALA A 108 9.32 -5.07 15.47
CA ALA A 108 9.85 -5.97 16.50
C ALA A 108 8.80 -7.03 16.90
N ASP A 109 7.59 -6.59 17.24
CA ASP A 109 6.47 -7.48 17.58
C ASP A 109 6.05 -8.36 16.42
N TYR A 110 6.02 -7.83 15.20
CA TYR A 110 5.72 -8.62 14.00
C TYR A 110 6.62 -9.86 13.90
N TYR A 111 7.95 -9.69 14.02
CA TYR A 111 8.86 -10.83 13.92
C TYR A 111 8.83 -11.74 15.14
N ARG A 112 8.60 -11.18 16.34
CA ARG A 112 8.45 -11.96 17.56
C ARG A 112 7.23 -12.86 17.47
N LEU A 113 6.07 -12.31 17.14
CA LEU A 113 4.81 -13.04 17.01
C LEU A 113 4.88 -14.07 15.87
N LEU A 114 5.47 -13.72 14.72
CA LEU A 114 5.70 -14.66 13.62
C LEU A 114 6.53 -15.89 14.09
N ASN A 115 7.56 -15.65 14.90
CA ASN A 115 8.38 -16.71 15.49
C ASN A 115 7.58 -17.53 16.52
N ASP A 116 6.81 -16.87 17.38
CA ASP A 116 6.01 -17.51 18.44
C ASP A 116 4.98 -18.50 17.88
N VAL A 117 4.42 -18.27 16.67
CA VAL A 117 3.56 -19.28 16.02
C VAL A 117 4.32 -20.58 15.72
N SER A 118 5.59 -20.49 15.32
CA SER A 118 6.40 -21.66 14.98
C SER A 118 6.93 -22.42 16.20
N PHE A 119 7.10 -21.76 17.35
CA PHE A 119 7.80 -22.35 18.51
C PHE A 119 6.97 -22.43 19.81
N ASN A 120 5.92 -21.62 19.96
CA ASN A 120 5.25 -21.38 21.24
C ASN A 120 3.70 -21.40 21.15
N ASP A 121 3.12 -22.00 20.11
CA ASP A 121 1.66 -22.01 19.87
C ASP A 121 1.02 -20.60 19.83
N GLY A 122 1.78 -19.62 19.30
CA GLY A 122 1.41 -18.19 19.31
C GLY A 122 0.39 -17.75 18.28
N LEU A 123 -0.37 -18.66 17.66
CA LEU A 123 -1.27 -18.35 16.54
C LEU A 123 -2.34 -17.32 16.93
N HIS A 124 -2.87 -17.43 18.15
CA HIS A 124 -3.88 -16.51 18.67
C HIS A 124 -3.37 -15.06 18.70
N ASP A 125 -2.19 -14.84 19.30
CA ASP A 125 -1.60 -13.50 19.42
C ASP A 125 -1.20 -12.92 18.07
N TRP A 126 -0.74 -13.77 17.14
CA TRP A 126 -0.49 -13.37 15.76
C TRP A 126 -1.75 -12.86 15.06
N ILE A 127 -2.86 -13.60 15.17
CA ILE A 127 -4.14 -13.19 14.58
C ILE A 127 -4.58 -11.85 15.19
N LEU A 128 -4.55 -11.71 16.53
CA LEU A 128 -4.91 -10.45 17.19
C LEU A 128 -4.06 -9.27 16.74
N PHE A 129 -2.75 -9.47 16.57
CA PHE A 129 -1.86 -8.43 16.05
C PHE A 129 -2.23 -7.99 14.63
N MET A 130 -2.51 -8.96 13.74
CA MET A 130 -2.90 -8.65 12.36
C MET A 130 -4.25 -7.93 12.30
N LEU A 131 -5.24 -8.40 13.07
CA LEU A 131 -6.56 -7.76 13.16
C LEU A 131 -6.46 -6.34 13.73
N LYS A 132 -5.60 -6.12 14.73
CA LYS A 132 -5.35 -4.79 15.26
C LYS A 132 -4.75 -3.86 14.21
N GLY A 133 -3.82 -4.36 13.41
CA GLY A 133 -3.24 -3.62 12.29
C GLY A 133 -4.29 -3.22 11.25
N ILE A 134 -5.21 -4.12 10.90
CA ILE A 134 -6.32 -3.81 10.00
C ILE A 134 -7.22 -2.73 10.59
N GLU A 135 -7.60 -2.85 11.87
CA GLU A 135 -8.46 -1.88 12.55
C GLU A 135 -7.85 -0.47 12.53
N GLU A 136 -6.59 -0.34 12.96
CA GLU A 136 -5.90 0.96 13.03
C GLU A 136 -5.74 1.58 11.64
N ILE A 137 -5.23 0.81 10.67
CA ILE A 137 -4.98 1.34 9.33
C ILE A 137 -6.29 1.67 8.62
N SER A 138 -7.35 0.88 8.81
CA SER A 138 -8.65 1.21 8.20
C SER A 138 -9.19 2.55 8.71
N LYS A 139 -9.08 2.81 10.03
CA LYS A 139 -9.48 4.09 10.63
C LYS A 139 -8.62 5.26 10.11
N GLU A 140 -7.31 5.06 10.02
CA GLU A 140 -6.39 6.06 9.46
C GLU A 140 -6.71 6.36 7.99
N THR A 141 -6.88 5.33 7.15
CA THR A 141 -7.23 5.48 5.74
C THR A 141 -8.55 6.25 5.55
N ILE A 142 -9.59 5.94 6.33
CA ILE A 142 -10.85 6.68 6.31
C ILE A 142 -10.63 8.16 6.67
N GLN A 143 -9.82 8.44 7.69
CA GLN A 143 -9.54 9.82 8.09
C GLN A 143 -8.77 10.57 7.01
N THR A 144 -7.79 9.94 6.35
CA THR A 144 -7.08 10.53 5.21
C THR A 144 -8.04 10.85 4.08
N ILE A 145 -8.93 9.92 3.69
CA ILE A 145 -9.91 10.16 2.61
C ILE A 145 -10.77 11.38 2.94
N LYS A 146 -11.28 11.49 4.17
CA LYS A 146 -12.05 12.67 4.62
C LYS A 146 -11.25 13.97 4.54
N ASN A 147 -9.96 13.93 4.89
CA ASN A 147 -9.08 15.09 4.78
C ASN A 147 -8.86 15.51 3.32
N ILE A 148 -8.74 14.53 2.41
CA ILE A 148 -8.62 14.77 0.97
C ILE A 148 -9.92 15.39 0.43
N GLU A 149 -11.09 14.85 0.79
CA GLU A 149 -12.40 15.41 0.39
C GLU A 149 -12.58 16.85 0.87
N ALA A 150 -12.25 17.12 2.13
CA ALA A 150 -12.31 18.46 2.70
C ALA A 150 -11.35 19.43 1.99
N LEU A 151 -10.13 18.97 1.66
CA LEU A 151 -9.17 19.76 0.90
C LEU A 151 -9.67 20.02 -0.53
N MET A 152 -10.32 19.05 -1.18
CA MET A 152 -10.89 19.20 -2.52
C MET A 152 -11.97 20.28 -2.57
N GLU A 153 -12.87 20.32 -1.59
CA GLU A 153 -13.87 21.38 -1.48
C GLU A 153 -13.24 22.75 -1.14
N LYS A 154 -12.22 22.79 -0.27
CA LYS A 154 -11.47 24.02 0.02
C LYS A 154 -10.78 24.55 -1.25
N THR A 155 -10.11 23.70 -2.00
CA THR A 155 -9.40 24.04 -3.25
C THR A 155 -10.40 24.56 -4.29
N LYS A 156 -11.54 23.89 -4.46
CA LYS A 156 -12.63 24.34 -5.34
C LYS A 156 -13.11 25.75 -5.00
N ASN A 157 -13.42 26.02 -3.73
CA ASN A 157 -13.89 27.35 -3.29
C ASN A 157 -12.82 28.43 -3.54
N THR A 158 -11.56 28.12 -3.24
CA THR A 158 -10.43 29.03 -3.50
C THR A 158 -10.30 29.39 -4.99
N ILE A 159 -10.45 28.41 -5.89
CA ILE A 159 -10.41 28.64 -7.34
C ILE A 159 -11.62 29.49 -7.77
N LEU A 160 -12.83 29.17 -7.32
CA LEU A 160 -14.04 29.90 -7.69
C LEU A 160 -14.01 31.37 -7.23
N GLU A 161 -13.46 31.64 -6.05
CA GLU A 161 -13.36 33.00 -5.50
C GLU A 161 -12.29 33.84 -6.23
N ASN A 162 -11.13 33.26 -6.54
CA ASN A 162 -9.98 34.02 -7.03
C ASN A 162 -9.79 33.94 -8.56
N LYS A 163 -10.13 32.80 -9.17
CA LYS A 163 -9.90 32.49 -10.60
C LYS A 163 -11.07 31.69 -11.23
N PRO A 164 -12.33 32.17 -11.15
CA PRO A 164 -13.49 31.39 -11.60
C PRO A 164 -13.45 30.99 -13.09
N LYS A 165 -12.75 31.76 -13.94
CA LYS A 165 -12.67 31.50 -15.39
C LYS A 165 -11.88 30.25 -15.77
N ILE A 166 -10.98 29.78 -14.91
CA ILE A 166 -10.20 28.56 -15.18
C ILE A 166 -10.82 27.31 -14.54
N TYR A 167 -11.83 27.49 -13.68
CA TYR A 167 -12.44 26.39 -12.96
C TYR A 167 -13.14 25.44 -13.93
N SER A 168 -12.85 24.15 -13.77
CA SER A 168 -13.68 23.05 -14.22
C SER A 168 -13.57 21.91 -13.21
N LYS A 169 -14.58 21.04 -13.19
CA LYS A 169 -14.53 19.82 -12.37
C LYS A 169 -13.32 18.97 -12.74
N ASP A 170 -13.06 18.81 -14.04
CA ASP A 170 -11.93 18.03 -14.57
C ASP A 170 -10.57 18.62 -14.14
N LEU A 171 -10.45 19.95 -14.05
CA LEU A 171 -9.21 20.58 -13.57
C LEU A 171 -9.00 20.27 -12.09
N LEU A 172 -10.05 20.40 -11.28
CA LEU A 172 -9.98 20.07 -9.87
C LEU A 172 -9.62 18.59 -9.67
N GLU A 173 -10.29 17.67 -10.37
CA GLU A 173 -10.00 16.24 -10.29
C GLU A 173 -8.56 15.92 -10.72
N ALA A 174 -8.05 16.56 -11.78
CA ALA A 174 -6.66 16.40 -12.24
C ALA A 174 -5.64 16.79 -11.15
N LEU A 175 -5.91 17.84 -10.37
CA LEU A 175 -5.03 18.27 -9.27
C LEU A 175 -4.95 17.25 -8.13
N PHE A 176 -6.02 16.50 -7.89
CA PHE A 176 -6.08 15.49 -6.83
C PHE A 176 -5.64 14.11 -7.28
N TYR A 177 -5.77 13.81 -8.58
CA TYR A 177 -5.23 12.59 -9.18
C TYR A 177 -3.70 12.62 -9.28
N HIS A 178 -3.11 13.82 -9.42
CA HIS A 178 -1.67 14.02 -9.55
C HIS A 178 -1.16 15.06 -8.53
N PRO A 179 -0.77 14.64 -7.31
CA PRO A 179 -0.25 15.56 -6.27
C PRO A 179 0.97 16.38 -6.73
N TYR A 180 1.72 15.82 -7.67
CA TYR A 180 2.68 16.54 -8.50
C TYR A 180 2.25 16.39 -9.96
N THR A 181 2.14 17.51 -10.66
CA THR A 181 1.78 17.54 -12.08
C THR A 181 2.81 18.31 -12.89
N LYS A 182 2.68 18.28 -14.21
CA LYS A 182 3.40 19.13 -15.13
C LYS A 182 2.48 19.48 -16.27
N ARG A 183 2.84 20.51 -17.02
CA ARG A 183 2.05 21.01 -18.16
C ARG A 183 1.53 19.89 -19.08
N ALA A 184 2.38 18.93 -19.44
CA ALA A 184 1.99 17.83 -20.33
C ALA A 184 0.83 16.96 -19.79
N PHE A 185 0.76 16.74 -18.47
CA PHE A 185 -0.34 15.97 -17.88
C PHE A 185 -1.65 16.76 -17.93
N ILE A 186 -1.59 18.08 -17.68
CA ILE A 186 -2.76 18.97 -17.79
C ILE A 186 -3.23 19.07 -19.25
N GLU A 187 -2.32 19.15 -20.22
CA GLU A 187 -2.65 19.12 -21.66
C GLU A 187 -3.44 17.84 -22.01
N GLU A 188 -2.92 16.68 -21.59
CA GLU A 188 -3.50 15.36 -21.89
C GLU A 188 -4.84 15.12 -21.18
N GLN A 189 -4.91 15.33 -19.86
CA GLN A 189 -6.11 15.03 -19.07
C GLN A 189 -7.29 15.95 -19.39
N LEU A 190 -7.03 17.23 -19.64
CA LEU A 190 -8.08 18.20 -19.95
C LEU A 190 -8.31 18.38 -21.45
N ASN A 191 -7.51 17.74 -22.30
CA ASN A 191 -7.52 17.93 -23.75
C ASN A 191 -7.46 19.42 -24.16
N VAL A 192 -6.53 20.16 -23.56
CA VAL A 192 -6.35 21.61 -23.80
C VAL A 192 -5.03 21.94 -24.46
N SER A 193 -4.97 23.10 -25.11
CA SER A 193 -3.73 23.56 -25.73
C SER A 193 -2.62 23.81 -24.69
N ARG A 194 -1.38 23.65 -25.13
CA ARG A 194 -0.19 23.95 -24.32
C ARG A 194 -0.20 25.35 -23.67
N PRO A 195 -0.57 26.44 -24.38
CA PRO A 195 -0.74 27.76 -23.75
C PRO A 195 -1.80 27.76 -22.64
N THR A 196 -2.94 27.10 -22.86
CA THR A 196 -4.04 27.01 -21.88
C THR A 196 -3.58 26.28 -20.61
N ALA A 197 -2.97 25.10 -20.74
CA ALA A 197 -2.43 24.35 -19.60
C ALA A 197 -1.38 25.16 -18.82
N THR A 198 -0.50 25.87 -19.54
CA THR A 198 0.49 26.77 -18.92
C THR A 198 -0.18 27.89 -18.12
N ASN A 199 -1.24 28.48 -18.67
CA ASN A 199 -2.00 29.52 -17.99
C ASN A 199 -2.67 28.99 -16.73
N TYR A 200 -3.32 27.83 -16.78
CA TYR A 200 -3.97 27.22 -15.61
C TYR A 200 -2.98 26.98 -14.47
N LEU A 201 -1.83 26.36 -14.76
CA LEU A 201 -0.81 26.07 -13.75
C LEU A 201 -0.24 27.35 -13.12
N LYS A 202 0.03 28.39 -13.92
CA LYS A 202 0.48 29.69 -13.40
C LYS A 202 -0.57 30.38 -12.54
N GLU A 203 -1.83 30.34 -12.94
CA GLU A 203 -2.91 30.97 -12.17
C GLU A 203 -3.13 30.26 -10.83
N LEU A 204 -3.05 28.93 -10.81
CA LEU A 204 -3.11 28.12 -9.59
C LEU A 204 -1.89 28.35 -8.67
N GLU A 205 -0.70 28.56 -9.25
CA GLU A 205 0.49 28.95 -8.50
C GLU A 205 0.36 30.36 -7.90
N ASN A 206 -0.16 31.32 -8.67
CA ASN A 206 -0.36 32.70 -8.21
C ASN A 206 -1.31 32.81 -7.01
N ILE A 207 -2.29 31.90 -6.90
CA ILE A 207 -3.22 31.83 -5.76
C ILE A 207 -2.78 30.85 -4.68
N GLY A 208 -1.56 30.30 -4.78
CA GLY A 208 -0.92 29.51 -3.73
C GLY A 208 -1.37 28.06 -3.62
N ILE A 209 -2.19 27.55 -4.55
CA ILE A 209 -2.61 26.13 -4.55
C ILE A 209 -1.46 25.23 -4.99
N LEU A 210 -0.68 25.70 -5.98
CA LEU A 210 0.47 24.99 -6.53
C LEU A 210 1.77 25.72 -6.23
N SER A 211 2.87 24.96 -6.19
CA SER A 211 4.22 25.50 -6.15
C SER A 211 5.05 24.93 -7.29
N GLY A 212 5.56 25.80 -8.17
CA GLY A 212 6.42 25.44 -9.28
C GLY A 212 7.84 25.12 -8.84
N GLN A 213 8.35 23.96 -9.23
CA GLN A 213 9.71 23.50 -8.98
C GLN A 213 10.38 23.12 -10.29
N LYS A 214 11.51 23.76 -10.60
CA LYS A 214 12.29 23.46 -11.81
C LYS A 214 13.18 22.25 -11.57
N ILE A 215 12.96 21.17 -12.32
CA ILE A 215 13.78 19.95 -12.25
C ILE A 215 14.29 19.65 -13.66
N GLY A 216 15.58 19.86 -13.86
CA GLY A 216 16.20 19.77 -15.19
C GLY A 216 15.60 20.78 -16.17
N LYS A 217 14.96 20.27 -17.24
CA LYS A 217 14.32 21.09 -18.28
C LYS A 217 12.82 21.32 -18.02
N ASP A 218 12.23 20.56 -17.12
CA ASP A 218 10.79 20.62 -16.83
C ASP A 218 10.51 21.45 -15.57
N ILE A 219 9.29 21.99 -15.51
CA ILE A 219 8.73 22.60 -14.31
C ILE A 219 7.62 21.68 -13.83
N PHE A 220 7.77 21.17 -12.63
CA PHE A 220 6.76 20.42 -11.91
C PHE A 220 5.98 21.37 -11.02
N TYR A 221 4.69 21.14 -10.88
CA TYR A 221 3.84 21.89 -9.98
C TYR A 221 3.34 20.94 -8.90
N VAL A 222 3.61 21.28 -7.64
CA VAL A 222 3.24 20.47 -6.48
C VAL A 222 2.04 21.10 -5.82
N HIS A 223 0.96 20.33 -5.59
CA HIS A 223 -0.12 20.75 -4.72
C HIS A 223 0.35 20.55 -3.27
N THR A 224 0.84 21.61 -2.65
CA THR A 224 1.56 21.55 -1.36
C THR A 224 0.71 20.97 -0.24
N GLU A 225 -0.51 21.49 -0.05
CA GLU A 225 -1.41 20.99 0.99
C GLU A 225 -1.77 19.50 0.80
N LEU A 226 -1.99 19.07 -0.45
CA LEU A 226 -2.29 17.67 -0.75
C LEU A 226 -1.06 16.78 -0.54
N PHE A 227 0.13 17.27 -0.91
CA PHE A 227 1.38 16.56 -0.67
C PHE A 227 1.65 16.37 0.82
N ASP A 228 1.38 17.40 1.64
CA ASP A 228 1.57 17.33 3.09
C ASP A 228 0.62 16.32 3.74
N LEU A 229 -0.62 16.18 3.25
CA LEU A 229 -1.54 15.11 3.70
C LEU A 229 -0.98 13.70 3.50
N PHE A 230 -0.19 13.48 2.44
CA PHE A 230 0.42 12.18 2.16
C PHE A 230 1.77 11.99 2.84
N LYS A 231 2.45 13.06 3.23
CA LYS A 231 3.76 12.98 3.89
C LYS A 231 3.68 12.34 5.27
N ASP A 232 2.54 12.54 5.95
CA ASP A 232 2.29 12.02 7.29
C ASP A 232 1.66 10.61 7.28
N MET A 233 1.37 10.06 6.09
CA MET A 233 0.94 8.68 5.87
C MET A 233 2.07 7.67 5.91
#